data_AF-A0A261PXS7-F1
#
_entry.id   AF-A0A261PXS7-F1
#
_cell.length_a   1.000
_cell.length_b   1.000
_cell.length_c   1.000
_cell.angle_alpha   90.00
_cell.angle_beta   90.00
_cell.angle_gamma   90.00
#
_symmetry.space_group_name_H-M   'P 1'
#
loop_
_entity.id
_entity.type
_entity.pdbx_description
1 polymer ?
#
loop_
_entity_poly.entity_id
_entity_poly.type
_entity_poly.pdbx_seq_one_letter_code
_entity_poly.pdbx_strand_id
1 'polypeptide(L)'
;MKTATIILGLAALASTLSFRPYHHSELDTPPDSSRFTVMPLVQGLDEPMGMALLPNRNVVIAERKGGVRLYDAQEKQLKTIANLNVFSGIEDGLLGVAADPDFERNHWLYLYYGVGGEKWISHLSRFELKGDQLDLASKKVLLEIPTQRKYCCHSAGYVTFSKGLLYLSTGDNTNAEEIEGHNPTDERPGRELSDDQASTANSNDLRGKI
;
A
#
# COMPACT_ATOMS: atom_id res chain seq x y z
N MET A 1 6.70 -27.66 84.94
CA MET A 1 5.95 -27.72 83.67
C MET A 1 4.73 -26.82 83.80
N LYS A 2 4.74 -25.63 83.17
CA LYS A 2 3.56 -24.76 83.05
C LYS A 2 3.46 -24.36 81.58
N THR A 3 2.30 -24.63 81.01
CA THR A 3 1.91 -24.46 79.61
C THR A 3 1.82 -22.97 79.24
N ALA A 4 2.36 -22.61 78.07
CA ALA A 4 2.23 -21.28 77.48
C ALA A 4 1.20 -21.34 76.34
N THR A 5 0.16 -20.53 76.44
CA THR A 5 -0.83 -20.32 75.37
C THR A 5 -0.33 -19.19 74.46
N ILE A 6 -0.17 -19.46 73.18
CA ILE A 6 0.17 -18.47 72.15
C ILE A 6 -1.13 -18.04 71.46
N ILE A 7 -1.42 -16.73 71.48
CA ILE A 7 -2.50 -16.13 70.70
C ILE A 7 -1.87 -15.57 69.42
N LEU A 8 -2.23 -16.12 68.26
CA LEU A 8 -1.87 -15.54 66.96
C LEU A 8 -2.86 -14.41 66.63
N GLY A 9 -2.35 -13.18 66.56
CA GLY A 9 -3.07 -12.03 66.00
C GLY A 9 -2.94 -12.01 64.49
N LEU A 10 -4.06 -12.12 63.77
CA LEU A 10 -4.12 -11.99 62.31
C LEU A 10 -4.24 -10.49 61.96
N ALA A 11 -3.18 -9.89 61.42
CA ALA A 11 -3.22 -8.54 60.88
C ALA A 11 -3.62 -8.59 59.39
N ALA A 12 -4.83 -8.13 59.07
CA ALA A 12 -5.27 -7.97 57.69
C ALA A 12 -4.74 -6.63 57.12
N LEU A 13 -3.80 -6.69 56.18
CA LEU A 13 -3.45 -5.52 55.37
C LEU A 13 -4.52 -5.34 54.29
N ALA A 14 -5.36 -4.32 54.45
CA ALA A 14 -6.23 -3.85 53.37
C ALA A 14 -5.41 -2.96 52.42
N SER A 15 -4.94 -3.52 51.30
CA SER A 15 -4.38 -2.74 50.19
C SER A 15 -5.52 -2.03 49.45
N THR A 16 -5.68 -0.73 49.68
CA THR A 16 -6.59 0.08 48.87
C THR A 16 -5.99 0.25 47.47
N LEU A 17 -6.52 -0.44 46.47
CA LEU A 17 -6.25 -0.09 45.07
C LEU A 17 -6.83 1.31 44.82
N SER A 18 -5.98 2.32 44.81
CA SER A 18 -6.35 3.64 44.29
C SER A 18 -6.47 3.52 42.76
N PHE A 19 -7.69 3.36 42.27
CA PHE A 19 -8.01 3.55 40.86
C PHE A 19 -7.71 5.01 40.51
N ARG A 20 -6.60 5.27 39.81
CA ARG A 20 -6.40 6.53 39.11
C ARG A 20 -7.39 6.52 37.93
N PRO A 21 -8.37 7.43 37.87
CA PRO A 21 -9.19 7.55 36.67
C PRO A 21 -8.25 7.86 35.50
N TYR A 22 -8.43 7.11 34.42
CA TYR A 22 -7.75 7.38 33.16
C TYR A 22 -8.22 8.76 32.70
N HIS A 23 -7.36 9.77 32.81
CA HIS A 23 -7.62 11.04 32.12
C HIS A 23 -7.60 10.73 30.63
N HIS A 24 -8.79 10.60 30.03
CA HIS A 24 -8.92 10.79 28.59
C HIS A 24 -8.37 12.20 28.33
N SER A 25 -7.21 12.29 27.69
CA SER A 25 -6.85 13.53 27.00
C SER A 25 -8.03 13.86 26.11
N GLU A 26 -8.57 15.08 26.19
CA GLU A 26 -9.49 15.57 25.17
C GLU A 26 -8.82 15.26 23.83
N LEU A 27 -9.43 14.36 23.06
CA LEU A 27 -8.95 14.07 21.72
C LEU A 27 -9.13 15.39 20.98
N ASP A 28 -8.02 16.00 20.54
CA ASP A 28 -8.04 17.17 19.68
C ASP A 28 -9.03 16.89 18.54
N THR A 29 -10.17 17.57 18.55
CA THR A 29 -11.14 17.44 17.48
C THR A 29 -10.42 17.78 16.17
N PRO A 30 -10.52 16.95 15.12
CA PRO A 30 -9.90 17.26 13.84
C PRO A 30 -10.28 18.68 13.41
N PRO A 31 -9.33 19.46 12.84
CA PRO A 31 -9.64 20.80 12.36
C PRO A 31 -10.83 20.76 11.39
N ASP A 32 -11.73 21.74 11.52
CA ASP A 32 -12.87 21.92 10.62
C ASP A 32 -12.40 21.92 9.15
N SER A 33 -13.01 21.07 8.31
CA SER A 33 -12.68 20.92 6.88
C SER A 33 -12.79 22.24 6.09
N SER A 34 -13.63 23.18 6.54
CA SER A 34 -13.77 24.52 5.93
C SER A 34 -12.52 25.39 6.08
N ARG A 35 -11.58 25.01 6.95
CA ARG A 35 -10.28 25.68 7.11
C ARG A 35 -9.26 25.34 6.03
N PHE A 36 -9.57 24.38 5.15
CA PHE A 36 -8.69 23.96 4.06
C PHE A 36 -9.15 24.54 2.72
N THR A 37 -8.18 24.98 1.91
CA THR A 37 -8.43 25.42 0.54
C THR A 37 -7.86 24.38 -0.43
N VAL A 38 -8.65 23.96 -1.41
CA VAL A 38 -8.20 23.10 -2.49
C VAL A 38 -7.64 23.97 -3.62
N MET A 39 -6.37 23.80 -3.94
CA MET A 39 -5.71 24.48 -5.06
C MET A 39 -5.30 23.43 -6.11
N PRO A 40 -5.97 23.38 -7.28
CA PRO A 40 -5.57 22.46 -8.34
C PRO A 40 -4.17 22.78 -8.84
N LEU A 41 -3.26 21.80 -8.78
CA LEU A 41 -1.91 21.91 -9.35
C LEU A 41 -1.90 21.55 -10.84
N VAL A 42 -2.62 20.49 -11.18
CA VAL A 42 -2.80 19.95 -12.54
C VAL A 42 -4.21 19.39 -12.68
N GLN A 43 -4.70 19.32 -13.92
CA GLN A 43 -5.98 18.71 -14.28
C GLN A 43 -5.83 17.86 -15.54
N GLY A 44 -6.81 17.02 -15.86
CA GLY A 44 -6.81 16.20 -17.08
C GLY A 44 -5.84 15.02 -17.05
N LEU A 45 -5.57 14.46 -15.87
CA LEU A 45 -4.86 13.19 -15.72
C LEU A 45 -5.75 12.03 -16.16
N ASP A 46 -5.15 11.00 -16.76
CA ASP A 46 -5.84 9.78 -17.18
C ASP A 46 -5.75 8.72 -16.07
N GLU A 47 -6.74 8.72 -15.17
CA GLU A 47 -6.87 7.74 -14.09
C GLU A 47 -5.60 7.65 -13.20
N PRO A 48 -5.23 8.73 -12.48
CA PRO A 48 -4.05 8.73 -11.62
C PRO A 48 -4.22 7.80 -10.42
N MET A 49 -3.28 6.87 -10.22
CA MET A 49 -3.33 5.82 -9.20
C MET A 49 -2.37 6.07 -8.02
N GLY A 50 -1.21 6.66 -8.29
CA GLY A 50 -0.18 6.88 -7.27
C GLY A 50 0.73 8.05 -7.60
N MET A 51 1.41 8.58 -6.59
CA MET A 51 2.38 9.66 -6.78
C MET A 51 3.58 9.54 -5.84
N ALA A 52 4.73 10.03 -6.30
CA ALA A 52 5.95 10.13 -5.52
C ALA A 52 6.47 11.57 -5.53
N LEU A 53 6.70 12.14 -4.34
CA LEU A 53 7.37 13.43 -4.18
C LEU A 53 8.88 13.24 -4.32
N LEU A 54 9.50 14.03 -5.19
CA LEU A 54 10.94 14.09 -5.36
C LEU A 54 11.55 15.14 -4.42
N PRO A 55 12.86 15.07 -4.11
CA PRO A 55 13.53 16.01 -3.21
C PRO A 55 13.42 17.49 -3.65
N ASN A 56 13.40 17.74 -4.96
CA ASN A 56 13.20 19.07 -5.54
C ASN A 56 11.71 19.52 -5.56
N ARG A 57 10.82 18.78 -4.92
CA ARG A 57 9.35 18.98 -4.87
C ARG A 57 8.61 18.68 -6.17
N ASN A 58 9.29 18.22 -7.21
CA ASN A 58 8.60 17.68 -8.38
C ASN A 58 7.84 16.42 -7.97
N VAL A 59 6.77 16.10 -8.71
CA VAL A 59 5.89 14.97 -8.40
C VAL A 59 5.83 14.03 -9.59
N VAL A 60 6.19 12.77 -9.39
CA VAL A 60 5.96 11.72 -10.38
C VAL A 60 4.58 11.14 -10.13
N ILE A 61 3.78 10.97 -11.18
CA ILE A 61 2.40 10.45 -11.10
C ILE A 61 2.29 9.22 -12.00
N ALA A 62 1.74 8.15 -11.45
CA ALA A 62 1.37 6.92 -12.14
C ALA A 62 -0.07 7.03 -12.63
N GLU A 63 -0.29 6.95 -13.94
CA GLU A 63 -1.61 6.88 -14.58
C GLU A 63 -1.91 5.42 -14.93
N ARG A 64 -3.11 4.93 -14.60
CA ARG A 64 -3.47 3.49 -14.65
C ARG A 64 -3.21 2.88 -16.03
N LYS A 65 -3.44 3.64 -17.11
CA LYS A 65 -3.21 3.19 -18.49
C LYS A 65 -1.73 3.16 -18.93
N GLY A 66 -0.80 3.34 -17.99
CA GLY A 66 0.64 3.19 -18.20
C GLY A 66 1.40 4.50 -18.36
N GLY A 67 0.74 5.65 -18.26
CA GLY A 67 1.39 6.96 -18.31
C GLY A 67 2.22 7.22 -17.05
N VAL A 68 3.47 7.64 -17.22
CA VAL A 68 4.28 8.19 -16.13
C VAL A 68 4.42 9.67 -16.37
N ARG A 69 3.87 10.48 -15.46
CA ARG A 69 3.87 11.94 -15.55
C ARG A 69 4.86 12.54 -14.56
N LEU A 70 5.44 13.67 -14.92
CA LEU A 70 6.26 14.49 -14.04
C LEU A 70 5.65 15.89 -13.98
N TYR A 71 5.21 16.29 -12.79
CA TYR A 71 4.86 17.67 -12.49
C TYR A 71 6.11 18.39 -11.99
N ASP A 72 6.50 19.44 -12.71
CA ASP A 72 7.55 20.37 -12.28
C ASP A 72 6.94 21.45 -11.39
N ALA A 73 7.38 21.53 -10.14
CA ALA A 73 6.81 22.44 -9.15
C ALA A 73 7.24 23.91 -9.37
N GLN A 74 8.39 24.12 -10.01
CA GLN A 74 8.91 25.46 -10.29
C GLN A 74 8.22 26.06 -11.51
N GLU A 75 8.19 25.31 -12.61
CA GLU A 75 7.60 25.75 -13.88
C GLU A 75 6.08 25.57 -13.92
N LYS A 76 5.52 24.82 -12.95
CA LYS A 76 4.09 24.44 -12.88
C LYS A 76 3.62 23.72 -14.15
N GLN A 77 4.47 22.87 -14.71
CA GLN A 77 4.20 22.15 -15.95
C GLN A 77 4.09 20.65 -15.70
N LEU A 78 3.18 20.00 -16.43
CA LEU A 78 3.01 18.55 -16.42
C LEU A 78 3.56 17.98 -17.73
N LYS A 79 4.49 17.03 -17.64
CA LYS A 79 5.07 16.32 -18.78
C LYS A 79 4.76 14.83 -18.69
N THR A 80 4.69 14.16 -19.83
CA THR A 80 4.75 12.70 -19.88
C THR A 80 6.21 12.30 -20.06
N ILE A 81 6.73 11.51 -19.12
CA ILE A 81 8.15 11.14 -19.07
C ILE A 81 8.39 9.70 -19.53
N ALA A 82 7.34 8.88 -19.57
CA ALA A 82 7.30 7.57 -20.22
C ALA A 82 5.86 7.06 -20.36
N ASN A 83 5.70 6.03 -21.21
CA ASN A 83 4.51 5.20 -21.28
C ASN A 83 4.92 3.72 -21.20
N LEU A 84 4.39 2.99 -20.23
CA LEU A 84 4.59 1.55 -20.09
C LEU A 84 3.51 0.78 -20.84
N ASN A 85 3.89 -0.33 -21.47
CA ASN A 85 2.92 -1.30 -21.96
C ASN A 85 2.36 -2.09 -20.78
N VAL A 86 1.12 -1.77 -20.39
CA VAL A 86 0.45 -2.37 -19.23
C VAL A 86 -0.84 -3.09 -19.65
N PHE A 87 -1.23 -4.08 -18.87
CA PHE A 87 -2.61 -4.54 -18.87
C PHE A 87 -3.42 -3.56 -18.01
N SER A 88 -4.37 -2.86 -18.62
CA SER A 88 -5.24 -1.86 -17.97
C SER A 88 -6.71 -2.26 -17.94
N GLY A 89 -7.00 -3.55 -18.13
CA GLY A 89 -8.34 -4.08 -17.93
C GLY A 89 -8.67 -4.14 -16.45
N ILE A 90 -9.96 -4.06 -16.13
CA ILE A 90 -10.47 -4.27 -14.77
C ILE A 90 -9.85 -3.22 -13.81
N GLU A 91 -9.24 -3.65 -12.69
CA GLU A 91 -8.63 -2.75 -11.69
C GLU A 91 -7.13 -2.56 -11.89
N ASP A 92 -6.53 -3.32 -12.79
CA ASP A 92 -5.08 -3.33 -12.97
C ASP A 92 -4.61 -2.19 -13.86
N GLY A 93 -3.29 -2.02 -13.88
CA GLY A 93 -2.62 -1.00 -14.68
C GLY A 93 -1.25 -0.70 -14.11
N LEU A 94 -0.79 0.54 -14.31
CA LEU A 94 0.28 1.11 -13.51
C LEU A 94 -0.33 1.68 -12.22
N LEU A 95 -0.08 1.01 -11.09
CA LEU A 95 -0.78 1.25 -9.83
C LEU A 95 0.09 2.00 -8.82
N GLY A 96 1.38 1.64 -8.73
CA GLY A 96 2.28 2.14 -7.71
C GLY A 96 3.48 2.88 -8.28
N VAL A 97 3.90 3.93 -7.59
CA VAL A 97 5.17 4.64 -7.83
C VAL A 97 5.81 5.04 -6.49
N ALA A 98 7.11 4.83 -6.37
CA ALA A 98 7.91 5.36 -5.27
C ALA A 98 9.26 5.87 -5.77
N ALA A 99 9.78 6.92 -5.14
CA ALA A 99 11.15 7.36 -5.33
C ALA A 99 12.05 6.69 -4.29
N ASP A 100 13.26 6.34 -4.71
CA ASP A 100 14.29 5.84 -3.80
C ASP A 100 14.62 6.88 -2.71
N PRO A 101 14.87 6.51 -1.45
CA PRO A 101 15.30 7.48 -0.43
C PRO A 101 16.61 8.20 -0.78
N ASP A 102 17.43 7.62 -1.65
CA ASP A 102 18.69 8.17 -2.16
C ASP A 102 18.54 8.74 -3.59
N PHE A 103 17.32 9.15 -3.96
CA PHE A 103 16.97 9.65 -5.31
C PHE A 103 17.89 10.78 -5.82
N GLU A 104 18.38 11.66 -4.94
CA GLU A 104 19.28 12.76 -5.36
C GLU A 104 20.59 12.25 -5.97
N ARG A 105 20.99 11.02 -5.63
CA ARG A 105 22.24 10.42 -6.10
C ARG A 105 22.02 9.37 -7.18
N ASN A 106 20.96 8.57 -7.07
CA ASN A 106 20.73 7.41 -7.94
C ASN A 106 19.63 7.63 -8.98
N HIS A 107 18.75 8.61 -8.78
CA HIS A 107 17.60 8.91 -9.62
C HIS A 107 16.67 7.70 -9.88
N TRP A 108 16.56 6.80 -8.91
CA TRP A 108 15.76 5.58 -9.08
C TRP A 108 14.29 5.77 -8.72
N LEU A 109 13.42 5.27 -9.59
CA LEU A 109 11.99 5.15 -9.39
C LEU A 109 11.59 3.68 -9.42
N TYR A 110 10.63 3.32 -8.57
CA TYR A 110 10.06 1.98 -8.47
C TYR A 110 8.61 2.06 -8.92
N LEU A 111 8.25 1.23 -9.90
CA LEU A 111 6.90 1.16 -10.45
C LEU A 111 6.34 -0.24 -10.25
N TYR A 112 5.10 -0.30 -9.76
CA TYR A 112 4.32 -1.54 -9.70
C TYR A 112 3.20 -1.50 -10.73
N TYR A 113 3.22 -2.46 -11.65
CA TYR A 113 2.29 -2.47 -12.78
C TYR A 113 1.96 -3.87 -13.30
N GLY A 114 0.75 -4.02 -13.84
CA GLY A 114 0.36 -5.19 -14.62
C GLY A 114 1.03 -5.20 -15.98
N VAL A 115 1.77 -6.25 -16.31
CA VAL A 115 2.48 -6.34 -17.60
C VAL A 115 1.47 -6.52 -18.74
N GLY A 116 1.58 -5.73 -19.80
CA GLY A 116 0.75 -5.89 -20.99
C GLY A 116 1.10 -7.15 -21.81
N GLY A 117 0.15 -7.60 -22.63
CA GLY A 117 0.29 -8.81 -23.45
C GLY A 117 -0.37 -10.03 -22.82
N GLU A 118 0.10 -11.23 -23.19
CA GLU A 118 -0.58 -12.49 -22.83
C GLU A 118 -0.23 -13.01 -21.43
N LYS A 119 0.86 -12.53 -20.83
CA LYS A 119 1.30 -13.00 -19.52
C LYS A 119 0.47 -12.37 -18.40
N TRP A 120 -0.09 -13.22 -17.54
CA TRP A 120 -0.83 -12.76 -16.37
C TRP A 120 0.10 -12.58 -15.18
N ILE A 121 0.88 -11.52 -15.23
CA ILE A 121 1.86 -11.15 -14.20
C ILE A 121 1.81 -9.65 -13.93
N SER A 122 2.19 -9.27 -12.71
CA SER A 122 2.51 -7.90 -12.34
C SER A 122 3.98 -7.82 -11.95
N HIS A 123 4.61 -6.68 -12.25
CA HIS A 123 6.02 -6.44 -11.97
C HIS A 123 6.17 -5.30 -10.97
N LEU A 124 7.01 -5.50 -9.95
CA LEU A 124 7.69 -4.40 -9.28
C LEU A 124 9.04 -4.23 -9.97
N SER A 125 9.24 -3.10 -10.66
CA SER A 125 10.48 -2.81 -11.37
C SER A 125 11.07 -1.48 -10.96
N ARG A 126 12.40 -1.41 -10.99
CA ARG A 126 13.18 -0.19 -10.80
C ARG A 126 13.63 0.37 -12.14
N PHE A 127 13.56 1.68 -12.29
CA PHE A 127 14.01 2.45 -13.44
C PHE A 127 14.86 3.64 -12.97
N GLU A 128 15.62 4.23 -13.88
CA GLU A 128 16.39 5.45 -13.66
C GLU A 128 15.71 6.62 -14.40
N LEU A 129 15.57 7.75 -13.71
CA LEU A 129 15.15 9.02 -14.31
C LEU A 129 16.40 9.77 -14.82
N LYS A 130 16.42 10.14 -16.10
CA LYS A 130 17.49 10.92 -16.73
C LYS A 130 16.92 12.23 -17.23
N GLY A 131 17.21 13.31 -16.49
CA GLY A 131 16.59 14.62 -16.76
C GLY A 131 15.08 14.54 -16.55
N ASP A 132 14.31 14.84 -17.59
CA ASP A 132 12.84 14.75 -17.60
C ASP A 132 12.31 13.53 -18.37
N GLN A 133 13.10 12.46 -18.47
CA GLN A 133 12.70 11.19 -19.11
C GLN A 133 12.99 9.99 -18.22
N LEU A 134 12.06 9.03 -18.19
CA LEU A 134 12.28 7.74 -17.55
C LEU A 134 12.97 6.79 -18.54
N ASP A 135 14.18 6.34 -18.20
CA ASP A 135 14.94 5.43 -19.07
C ASP A 135 14.37 4.01 -18.99
N LEU A 136 13.52 3.64 -19.96
CA LEU A 136 12.91 2.31 -20.02
C LEU A 136 13.93 1.16 -20.24
N ALA A 137 15.11 1.46 -20.78
CA ALA A 137 16.17 0.47 -20.95
C ALA A 137 16.90 0.15 -19.63
N SER A 138 16.84 1.05 -18.65
CA SER A 138 17.42 0.85 -17.30
C SER A 138 16.63 -0.12 -16.42
N LYS A 139 15.48 -0.61 -16.91
CA LYS A 139 14.53 -1.47 -16.18
C LYS A 139 15.24 -2.64 -15.50
N LYS A 140 15.00 -2.80 -14.20
CA LYS A 140 15.30 -4.01 -13.44
C LYS A 140 14.04 -4.54 -12.78
N VAL A 141 13.60 -5.73 -13.16
CA VAL A 141 12.50 -6.42 -12.48
C VAL A 141 13.00 -6.91 -11.14
N LEU A 142 12.35 -6.49 -10.05
CA LEU A 142 12.70 -6.88 -8.69
C LEU A 142 11.80 -8.03 -8.21
N LEU A 143 10.51 -7.96 -8.52
CA LEU A 143 9.54 -9.00 -8.23
C LEU A 143 8.64 -9.21 -9.44
N GLU A 144 8.36 -10.48 -9.74
CA GLU A 144 7.31 -10.91 -10.66
C GLU A 144 6.24 -11.64 -9.86
N ILE A 145 5.01 -11.13 -9.93
CA ILE A 145 3.90 -11.59 -9.11
C ILE A 145 2.84 -12.19 -10.04
N PRO A 146 2.60 -13.51 -9.97
CA PRO A 146 1.49 -14.13 -10.67
C PRO A 146 0.17 -13.48 -10.27
N THR A 147 -0.69 -13.22 -11.24
CA THR A 147 -1.95 -12.53 -11.04
C THR A 147 -2.99 -13.14 -11.97
N GLN A 148 -4.28 -13.08 -11.64
CA GLN A 148 -5.34 -13.50 -12.56
C GLN A 148 -5.90 -12.27 -13.29
N ARG A 149 -6.41 -12.45 -14.50
CA ARG A 149 -6.95 -11.37 -15.36
C ARG A 149 -8.36 -11.69 -15.88
N LYS A 150 -9.03 -12.69 -15.29
CA LYS A 150 -10.37 -13.15 -15.71
C LYS A 150 -11.46 -12.27 -15.11
N TYR A 151 -11.33 -11.96 -13.83
CA TYR A 151 -12.27 -11.13 -13.08
C TYR A 151 -11.51 -10.01 -12.39
N CYS A 152 -12.24 -9.08 -11.80
CA CYS A 152 -11.70 -8.29 -10.70
C CYS A 152 -11.49 -9.24 -9.49
N CYS A 153 -10.92 -8.86 -8.37
CA CYS A 153 -10.85 -7.55 -7.75
C CYS A 153 -9.65 -7.52 -6.79
N HIS A 154 -9.42 -6.41 -6.11
CA HIS A 154 -8.38 -6.24 -5.10
C HIS A 154 -6.96 -6.30 -5.69
N SER A 155 -6.68 -5.53 -6.74
CA SER A 155 -5.30 -5.44 -7.28
C SER A 155 -4.28 -4.80 -6.33
N ALA A 156 -4.74 -3.97 -5.37
CA ALA A 156 -3.91 -3.16 -4.48
C ALA A 156 -2.85 -2.32 -5.23
N GLY A 157 -1.58 -2.39 -4.83
CA GLY A 157 -0.47 -1.80 -5.60
C GLY A 157 0.16 -0.53 -5.01
N TYR A 158 -0.02 -0.25 -3.72
CA TYR A 158 0.69 0.84 -3.05
C TYR A 158 2.17 0.47 -2.85
N VAL A 159 3.07 1.41 -3.14
CA VAL A 159 4.51 1.23 -3.02
C VAL A 159 5.09 2.37 -2.19
N THR A 160 5.90 2.05 -1.18
CA THR A 160 6.54 3.07 -0.34
C THR A 160 7.83 2.58 0.30
N PHE A 161 8.73 3.52 0.63
CA PHE A 161 9.88 3.23 1.47
C PHE A 161 9.62 3.62 2.91
N SER A 162 10.03 2.77 3.84
CA SER A 162 10.06 3.09 5.27
C SER A 162 11.14 2.27 5.96
N LYS A 163 11.82 2.84 6.96
CA LYS A 163 12.84 2.13 7.77
C LYS A 163 13.88 1.36 6.92
N GLY A 164 14.26 1.90 5.76
CA GLY A 164 15.24 1.29 4.86
C GLY A 164 14.73 0.11 4.02
N LEU A 165 13.43 -0.17 4.03
CA LEU A 165 12.79 -1.23 3.25
C LEU A 165 11.81 -0.65 2.24
N LEU A 166 11.66 -1.36 1.12
CA LEU A 166 10.62 -1.12 0.14
C LEU A 166 9.42 -2.00 0.46
N TYR A 167 8.27 -1.38 0.70
CA TYR A 167 7.00 -2.03 0.94
C TYR A 167 6.15 -1.96 -0.33
N LEU A 168 5.56 -3.09 -0.68
CA LEU A 168 4.57 -3.24 -1.74
C LEU A 168 3.33 -3.88 -1.13
N SER A 169 2.15 -3.30 -1.37
CA SER A 169 0.90 -3.99 -1.12
C SER A 169 0.43 -4.73 -2.36
N THR A 170 0.12 -6.01 -2.19
CA THR A 170 -0.57 -6.85 -3.17
C THR A 170 -1.90 -7.27 -2.57
N GLY A 171 -2.97 -7.26 -3.35
CA GLY A 171 -4.22 -7.86 -2.89
C GLY A 171 -4.31 -9.33 -3.30
N ASP A 172 -5.39 -9.95 -2.87
CA ASP A 172 -5.66 -11.38 -3.04
C ASP A 172 -6.15 -11.75 -4.44
N ASN A 173 -6.49 -10.76 -5.25
CA ASN A 173 -6.94 -10.92 -6.62
C ASN A 173 -8.14 -11.88 -6.77
N THR A 174 -9.08 -11.81 -5.82
CA THR A 174 -10.31 -12.61 -5.75
C THR A 174 -11.54 -11.72 -5.91
N ASN A 175 -12.64 -12.31 -6.38
CA ASN A 175 -13.95 -11.71 -6.44
C ASN A 175 -14.88 -12.44 -5.46
N ALA A 176 -14.93 -11.95 -4.23
CA ALA A 176 -15.71 -12.49 -3.13
C ALA A 176 -17.20 -12.15 -3.16
N GLU A 177 -17.68 -11.48 -4.20
CA GLU A 177 -19.04 -10.91 -4.22
C GLU A 177 -20.14 -11.97 -4.39
N GLU A 178 -19.81 -13.22 -4.73
CA GLU A 178 -20.81 -14.25 -5.03
C GLU A 178 -21.43 -14.93 -3.79
N ILE A 179 -21.01 -14.58 -2.57
CA ILE A 179 -21.48 -15.25 -1.34
C ILE A 179 -22.22 -14.24 -0.43
N GLU A 180 -23.47 -13.93 -0.77
CA GLU A 180 -24.33 -13.07 0.07
C GLU A 180 -24.48 -13.65 1.49
N GLY A 181 -23.91 -12.97 2.48
CA GLY A 181 -24.15 -13.24 3.91
C GLY A 181 -23.32 -14.36 4.54
N HIS A 182 -22.32 -14.90 3.84
CA HIS A 182 -21.40 -15.92 4.38
C HIS A 182 -19.94 -15.47 4.31
N ASN A 183 -19.05 -16.21 4.98
CA ASN A 183 -17.62 -16.01 4.83
C ASN A 183 -17.24 -16.26 3.35
N PRO A 184 -16.40 -15.40 2.74
CA PRO A 184 -16.06 -15.46 1.31
C PRO A 184 -15.08 -16.60 0.98
N THR A 185 -15.35 -17.81 1.46
CA THR A 185 -14.52 -19.01 1.29
C THR A 185 -15.28 -20.02 0.43
N ASP A 186 -14.71 -20.39 -0.73
CA ASP A 186 -15.36 -21.29 -1.69
C ASP A 186 -14.40 -22.33 -2.28
N GLU A 187 -14.23 -23.46 -1.59
CA GLU A 187 -13.31 -24.54 -1.98
C GLU A 187 -13.86 -25.47 -3.07
N ARG A 188 -15.02 -25.16 -3.67
CA ARG A 188 -15.60 -26.00 -4.73
C ARG A 188 -14.71 -25.94 -5.99
N PRO A 189 -14.51 -27.07 -6.71
CA PRO A 189 -13.71 -27.06 -7.93
C PRO A 189 -14.18 -26.02 -8.96
N GLY A 190 -13.27 -25.20 -9.50
CA GLY A 190 -13.57 -24.15 -10.48
C GLY A 190 -14.02 -22.80 -9.87
N ARG A 191 -13.99 -22.67 -8.54
CA ARG A 191 -14.37 -21.46 -7.79
C ARG A 191 -13.19 -20.76 -7.14
N GLU A 192 -11.96 -21.07 -7.56
CA GLU A 192 -10.73 -20.60 -6.94
C GLU A 192 -10.60 -19.06 -6.94
N LEU A 193 -11.26 -18.38 -7.88
CA LEU A 193 -11.28 -16.92 -7.97
C LEU A 193 -12.35 -16.25 -7.10
N SER A 194 -13.18 -17.03 -6.43
CA SER A 194 -14.17 -16.56 -5.43
C SER A 194 -13.85 -17.07 -4.02
N ASP A 195 -12.62 -17.54 -3.82
CA ASP A 195 -12.14 -18.03 -2.54
C ASP A 195 -11.10 -17.06 -1.92
N ASP A 196 -11.55 -16.24 -0.97
CA ASP A 196 -10.72 -15.30 -0.22
C ASP A 196 -9.75 -15.98 0.74
N GLN A 197 -9.65 -17.31 0.73
CA GLN A 197 -8.45 -17.95 1.28
C GLN A 197 -7.18 -17.50 0.55
N ALA A 198 -7.25 -16.87 -0.61
CA ALA A 198 -6.09 -16.17 -1.18
C ALA A 198 -5.75 -14.84 -0.44
N SER A 199 -6.54 -14.42 0.55
CA SER A 199 -6.36 -13.19 1.34
C SER A 199 -5.36 -13.30 2.48
N THR A 200 -5.08 -12.19 3.17
CA THR A 200 -3.88 -11.96 4.01
C THR A 200 -3.65 -12.99 5.11
N ALA A 201 -4.67 -13.75 5.51
CA ALA A 201 -4.57 -14.79 6.53
C ALA A 201 -3.95 -16.12 6.04
N ASN A 202 -3.74 -16.32 4.74
CA ASN A 202 -3.22 -17.59 4.20
C ASN A 202 -1.71 -17.58 3.96
N SER A 203 -0.99 -18.38 4.76
CA SER A 203 0.45 -18.58 4.66
C SER A 203 0.90 -19.36 3.42
N ASN A 204 -0.01 -20.02 2.70
CA ASN A 204 0.29 -20.70 1.44
C ASN A 204 0.23 -19.75 0.23
N ASP A 205 -0.21 -18.50 0.41
CA ASP A 205 -0.13 -17.50 -0.65
C ASP A 205 1.25 -16.84 -0.66
N LEU A 206 1.99 -17.12 -1.73
CA LEU A 206 3.38 -16.68 -1.91
C LEU A 206 3.51 -15.27 -2.49
N ARG A 207 2.40 -14.53 -2.70
CA ARG A 207 2.44 -13.16 -3.26
C ARG A 207 2.98 -12.10 -2.30
N GLY A 208 3.32 -12.49 -1.07
CA GLY A 208 4.01 -11.65 -0.08
C GLY A 208 3.05 -10.94 0.85
N LYS A 209 3.12 -11.27 2.14
CA LYS A 209 2.26 -10.72 3.20
C LYS A 209 3.13 -10.47 4.44
N ILE A 210 2.94 -9.33 5.10
CA ILE A 210 3.55 -9.01 6.41
C ILE A 210 2.49 -9.24 7.47
#